data_AF-A0A2J8JUG1-F1
#
_entry.id   AF-A0A2J8JUG1-F1
#
_cell.length_a   1.000
_cell.length_b   1.000
_cell.length_c   1.000
_cell.angle_alpha   90.00
_cell.angle_beta   90.00
_cell.angle_gamma   90.00
#
_symmetry.space_group_name_H-M   'P 1'
#
loop_
_entity.id
_entity.type
_entity.pdbx_description
1 polymer ?
#
loop_
_entity_poly.entity_id
_entity_poly.type
_entity_poly.pdbx_seq_one_letter_code
_entity_poly.pdbx_strand_id
1 'polypeptide(L)'
;TVWVCIKEQHVQGSPFTVTVRRKHRPHSGVFHCCTFCSSGGQKTARCACGGTMPGGYLGCGHGHKGHPGHPHWSCCGKFNEKSECTWTGGQSAPRSLLRTVAL
;
A
#
# COMPACT_ATOMS: atom_id res chain seq x y z
N THR A 1 22.99 -11.96 15.13
CA THR A 1 23.29 -12.65 16.40
C THR A 1 23.83 -11.62 17.37
N VAL A 2 23.70 -11.86 18.68
CA VAL A 2 24.25 -10.97 19.73
C VAL A 2 25.11 -11.80 20.66
N TRP A 3 26.29 -11.26 20.99
CA TRP A 3 27.26 -11.90 21.87
C TRP A 3 27.21 -11.24 23.24
N VAL A 4 27.25 -12.05 24.29
CA VAL A 4 27.24 -11.58 25.68
C VAL A 4 28.36 -12.31 26.39
N CYS A 5 29.38 -11.56 26.80
CA CYS A 5 30.57 -12.09 27.44
C CYS A 5 30.81 -11.40 28.78
N ILE A 6 31.31 -12.15 29.77
CA ILE A 6 31.81 -11.63 31.05
C ILE A 6 33.26 -12.08 31.14
N LYS A 7 34.19 -11.13 31.33
CA LYS A 7 35.64 -11.41 31.34
C LYS A 7 36.07 -12.21 30.09
N GLU A 8 35.62 -11.78 28.92
CA GLU A 8 35.92 -12.43 27.62
C GLU A 8 35.37 -13.86 27.45
N GLN A 9 34.65 -14.40 28.44
CA GLN A 9 34.01 -15.70 28.36
C GLN A 9 32.52 -15.56 28.02
N HIS A 10 32.06 -16.33 27.03
CA HIS A 10 30.64 -16.39 26.66
C HIS A 10 29.79 -16.91 27.81
N VAL A 11 28.68 -16.23 28.08
CA VAL A 11 27.66 -16.76 28.98
C VAL A 11 26.94 -17.95 28.32
N GLN A 12 26.34 -18.82 29.14
CA GLN A 12 25.58 -19.97 28.65
C GLN A 12 24.51 -19.54 27.63
N GLY A 13 24.50 -20.18 26.46
CA GLY A 13 23.56 -19.87 25.37
C GLY A 13 24.01 -18.75 24.43
N SER A 14 25.13 -18.09 24.69
CA SER A 14 25.76 -17.18 23.72
C SER A 14 26.51 -17.97 22.64
N PRO A 15 26.42 -17.58 21.36
CA PRO A 15 25.72 -16.42 20.81
C PRO A 15 24.20 -16.63 20.67
N PHE A 16 23.44 -15.55 20.91
CA PHE A 16 21.99 -15.57 20.74
C PHE A 16 21.61 -15.22 19.30
N THR A 17 20.76 -16.05 18.68
CA THR A 17 20.19 -15.76 17.36
C THR A 17 19.15 -14.65 17.49
N VAL A 18 19.39 -13.54 16.80
CA VAL A 18 18.44 -12.42 16.69
C VAL A 18 17.95 -12.37 15.26
N THR A 19 16.65 -12.59 15.06
CA THR A 19 16.01 -12.46 13.75
C THR A 19 15.39 -11.07 13.65
N VAL A 20 16.02 -10.19 12.89
CA VAL A 20 15.46 -8.86 12.60
C VAL A 20 14.46 -9.00 11.44
N ARG A 21 13.17 -8.77 11.72
CA ARG A 21 12.17 -8.64 10.65
C ARG A 21 12.42 -7.33 9.90
N ARG A 22 12.17 -7.31 8.59
CA ARG A 22 12.28 -6.08 7.80
C ARG A 22 11.38 -5.00 8.41
N LYS A 23 11.81 -3.74 8.32
CA LYS A 23 11.01 -2.59 8.74
C LYS A 23 9.67 -2.63 8.01
N HIS A 24 8.59 -2.39 8.75
CA HIS A 24 7.22 -2.31 8.22
C HIS A 24 7.21 -1.42 6.97
N ARG A 25 6.85 -1.99 5.82
CA ARG A 25 6.76 -1.24 4.56
C ARG A 25 5.61 -0.23 4.64
N PRO A 26 5.89 1.09 4.60
CA PRO A 26 4.83 2.08 4.55
C PRO A 26 4.11 1.99 3.20
N HIS A 27 2.85 2.41 3.18
CA HIS A 27 2.11 2.58 1.94
C HIS A 27 2.58 3.84 1.23
N SER A 28 2.73 3.77 -0.09
CA SER A 28 2.99 4.93 -0.96
C SER A 28 1.72 5.52 -1.55
N GLY A 29 0.57 4.86 -1.35
CA GLY A 29 -0.73 5.28 -1.84
C GLY A 29 -1.50 6.14 -0.83
N VAL A 30 -2.76 6.42 -1.16
CA VAL A 30 -3.72 7.10 -0.29
C VAL A 30 -4.77 6.10 0.19
N PHE A 31 -5.12 6.15 1.48
CA PHE A 31 -6.21 5.36 2.04
C PHE A 31 -7.53 6.08 1.80
N HIS A 32 -8.41 5.51 0.97
CA HIS A 32 -9.62 6.20 0.52
C HIS A 32 -10.77 5.21 0.28
N CYS A 33 -12.01 5.71 0.30
CA CYS A 33 -13.21 4.87 0.15
C CYS A 33 -13.40 4.35 -1.29
N CYS A 34 -13.20 5.20 -2.32
CA CYS A 34 -13.27 4.83 -3.74
C CYS A 34 -12.53 5.82 -4.63
N THR A 35 -11.87 5.34 -5.68
CA THR A 35 -11.08 6.19 -6.59
C THR A 35 -11.96 7.13 -7.41
N PHE A 36 -13.20 6.74 -7.70
CA PHE A 36 -14.15 7.55 -8.47
C PHE A 36 -14.40 8.93 -7.83
N CYS A 37 -14.77 8.99 -6.54
CA CYS A 37 -15.04 10.27 -5.86
C CYS A 37 -13.79 11.14 -5.74
N SER A 38 -12.64 10.55 -5.38
CA SER A 38 -11.38 11.29 -5.28
C SER A 38 -10.90 11.85 -6.62
N SER A 39 -11.31 11.24 -7.73
CA SER A 39 -11.02 11.71 -9.09
C SER A 39 -12.05 12.69 -9.66
N GLY A 40 -13.06 13.09 -8.88
CA GLY A 40 -14.15 13.95 -9.36
C GLY A 40 -15.06 13.25 -10.38
N GLY A 41 -15.20 11.93 -10.30
CA GLY A 41 -15.99 11.14 -11.24
C GLY A 41 -15.26 10.77 -12.54
N GLN A 42 -13.92 10.84 -12.56
CA GLN A 42 -13.13 10.49 -13.73
C GLN A 42 -13.21 8.98 -14.02
N LYS A 43 -13.86 8.66 -15.14
CA LYS A 43 -14.13 7.30 -15.63
C LYS A 43 -12.88 6.48 -15.98
N THR A 44 -11.77 7.16 -16.22
CA THR A 44 -10.48 6.57 -16.60
C THR A 44 -9.49 6.47 -15.43
N ALA A 45 -9.84 6.98 -14.25
CA ALA A 45 -8.99 6.89 -13.08
C ALA A 45 -8.83 5.42 -12.67
N ARG A 46 -7.59 4.99 -12.41
CA ARG A 46 -7.26 3.59 -12.09
C ARG A 46 -7.03 3.43 -10.60
N CYS A 47 -7.72 2.44 -10.01
CA CYS A 47 -7.42 2.01 -8.65
C CYS A 47 -6.50 0.79 -8.66
N ALA A 48 -5.51 0.72 -7.76
CA ALA A 48 -4.66 -0.47 -7.66
C ALA A 48 -5.36 -1.70 -7.08
N CYS A 49 -6.60 -1.57 -6.55
CA CYS A 49 -7.42 -2.75 -6.26
C CYS A 49 -7.87 -3.48 -7.54
N GLY A 50 -7.69 -2.88 -8.72
CA GLY A 50 -8.11 -3.48 -10.00
C GLY A 50 -9.62 -3.47 -10.21
N GLY A 51 -10.38 -2.74 -9.38
CA GLY A 51 -11.82 -2.64 -9.49
C GLY A 51 -12.25 -1.98 -10.80
N THR A 52 -13.22 -2.59 -11.48
CA THR A 52 -13.87 -2.07 -12.69
C THR A 52 -15.36 -1.88 -12.45
N MET A 53 -15.93 -0.78 -12.92
CA MET A 53 -17.38 -0.58 -12.91
C MET A 53 -18.02 -1.03 -14.23
N PRO A 54 -19.33 -1.37 -14.23
CA PRO A 54 -20.10 -1.54 -15.46
C PRO A 54 -19.94 -0.33 -16.39
N GLY A 55 -19.88 -0.58 -17.70
CA GLY A 55 -19.66 0.47 -18.70
C GLY A 55 -18.19 0.74 -19.04
N GLY A 56 -17.26 -0.13 -18.62
CA GLY A 56 -15.85 -0.07 -19.03
C GLY A 56 -15.00 0.95 -18.27
N TYR A 57 -15.47 1.43 -17.12
CA TYR A 57 -14.68 2.36 -16.30
C TYR A 57 -13.53 1.64 -15.61
N LEU A 58 -12.36 2.28 -15.64
CA LEU A 58 -11.10 1.70 -15.18
C LEU A 58 -10.86 1.89 -13.66
N GLY A 59 -11.85 2.42 -12.95
CA GLY A 59 -11.78 2.76 -11.54
C GLY A 59 -12.85 2.08 -10.71
N CYS A 60 -12.70 2.21 -9.39
CA CYS A 60 -13.64 1.70 -8.40
C CYS A 60 -14.56 2.84 -7.89
N GLY A 61 -15.87 2.59 -7.86
CA GLY A 61 -16.90 3.48 -7.30
C GLY A 61 -17.75 2.75 -6.26
N HIS A 62 -18.60 3.41 -5.49
CA HIS A 62 -19.39 2.73 -4.47
C HIS A 62 -20.39 1.70 -5.06
N GLY A 63 -20.65 0.61 -4.33
CA GLY A 63 -21.85 -0.24 -4.53
C GLY A 63 -21.91 -1.11 -5.79
N HIS A 64 -20.81 -1.33 -6.52
CA HIS A 64 -20.79 -2.24 -7.68
C HIS A 64 -20.00 -3.53 -7.42
N LYS A 65 -20.26 -4.56 -8.24
CA LYS A 65 -19.49 -5.80 -8.24
C LYS A 65 -18.01 -5.50 -8.50
N GLY A 66 -17.13 -5.96 -7.60
CA GLY A 66 -15.69 -5.68 -7.65
C GLY A 66 -15.26 -4.41 -6.89
N HIS A 67 -16.19 -3.62 -6.35
CA HIS A 67 -15.86 -2.60 -5.35
C HIS A 67 -15.65 -3.27 -3.99
N PRO A 68 -14.57 -2.94 -3.27
CA PRO A 68 -14.32 -3.52 -1.95
C PRO A 68 -15.35 -3.15 -0.88
N GLY A 69 -16.16 -2.11 -1.08
CA GLY A 69 -17.22 -1.70 -0.13
C GLY A 69 -16.69 -0.98 1.12
N HIS A 70 -15.38 -1.07 1.38
CA HIS A 70 -14.67 -0.40 2.47
C HIS A 70 -13.43 0.35 1.95
N PRO A 71 -12.93 1.35 2.71
CA PRO A 71 -11.69 2.05 2.39
C PRO A 71 -10.50 1.13 2.16
N HIS A 72 -9.62 1.53 1.25
CA HIS A 72 -8.44 0.76 0.90
C HIS A 72 -7.28 1.63 0.45
N TRP A 73 -6.07 1.07 0.54
CA TRP A 73 -4.86 1.70 0.05
C TRP A 73 -4.78 1.68 -1.47
N SER A 74 -4.55 2.84 -2.08
CA SER A 74 -4.40 2.98 -3.53
C SER A 74 -3.14 2.33 -4.11
N CYS A 75 -2.18 1.90 -3.29
CA CYS A 75 -0.94 1.28 -3.77
C CYS A 75 -0.99 -0.25 -3.78
N CYS A 76 -1.77 -0.88 -2.89
CA CYS A 76 -1.79 -2.33 -2.75
C CYS A 76 -3.19 -2.93 -2.53
N GLY A 77 -4.23 -2.10 -2.43
CA GLY A 77 -5.61 -2.55 -2.23
C GLY A 77 -5.93 -3.05 -0.82
N LYS A 78 -5.00 -2.95 0.15
CA LYS A 78 -5.26 -3.38 1.54
C LYS A 78 -6.35 -2.54 2.20
N PHE A 79 -7.23 -3.21 2.94
CA PHE A 79 -8.38 -2.60 3.65
C PHE A 79 -8.06 -2.10 5.05
N ASN A 80 -6.92 -2.51 5.60
CA ASN A 80 -6.47 -2.08 6.92
C ASN A 80 -5.46 -0.95 6.76
N GLU A 81 -5.81 0.23 7.27
CA GLU A 81 -4.99 1.42 7.26
C GLU A 81 -3.59 1.17 7.86
N LYS A 82 -3.51 0.41 8.96
CA LYS A 82 -2.26 0.16 9.70
C LYS A 82 -1.52 -1.11 9.24
N SER A 83 -1.89 -1.70 8.11
CA SER A 83 -1.25 -2.91 7.60
C SER A 83 0.08 -2.63 6.89
N GLU A 84 0.91 -3.66 6.73
CA GLU A 84 2.12 -3.56 5.92
C GLU A 84 1.79 -3.52 4.43
N CYS A 85 2.45 -2.62 3.70
CA CYS A 85 2.30 -2.53 2.26
C CYS A 85 2.91 -3.75 1.57
N THR A 86 2.08 -4.48 0.82
CA THR A 86 2.50 -5.65 0.03
C THR A 86 2.93 -5.28 -1.38
N TRP A 87 2.90 -3.99 -1.74
CA TRP A 87 3.33 -3.54 -3.05
C TRP A 87 4.85 -3.69 -3.20
N THR A 88 5.27 -4.54 -4.13
CA THR A 88 6.69 -4.83 -4.43
C THR A 88 7.22 -4.04 -5.63
N GLY A 89 6.36 -3.30 -6.35
CA GLY A 89 6.74 -2.49 -7.49
C GLY A 89 7.41 -1.18 -7.08
N GLY A 90 8.70 -1.02 -7.39
CA GLY A 90 9.36 0.28 -7.26
C GLY A 90 8.61 1.35 -8.04
N GLN A 91 8.40 2.50 -7.41
CA GLN A 91 8.13 3.81 -8.03
C GLN A 91 7.56 3.76 -9.45
N SER A 92 6.33 3.29 -9.64
CA SER A 92 5.66 3.40 -10.94
C SER A 92 5.02 4.78 -11.06
N ALA A 93 5.86 5.83 -11.02
CA ALA A 93 5.56 7.25 -11.23
C ALA A 93 4.43 7.84 -10.35
N PRO A 94 4.52 9.12 -9.94
CA PRO A 94 3.30 9.83 -9.56
C PRO A 94 2.44 9.97 -10.82
N ARG A 95 1.47 9.09 -11.04
CA ARG A 95 0.45 9.24 -12.10
C ARG A 95 -0.61 10.31 -11.76
N SER A 96 -0.17 11.35 -11.06
CA SER A 96 -0.93 12.55 -10.72
C SER A 96 -0.01 13.77 -10.86
N LEU A 97 0.59 13.95 -12.03
CA LEU A 97 0.76 15.31 -12.53
C LEU A 97 -0.57 15.67 -13.20
N LEU A 98 -1.47 16.23 -12.41
CA LEU A 98 -2.52 17.09 -12.94
C LEU A 98 -1.78 18.16 -13.76
N ARG A 99 -1.76 18.02 -15.09
CA ARG A 99 -1.42 19.12 -15.98
C ARG A 99 -2.57 20.12 -15.82
N THR A 100 -2.31 21.19 -15.07
CA THR A 100 -3.09 22.42 -15.13
C THR A 100 -3.26 22.77 -16.61
N VAL A 101 -4.48 22.72 -17.11
CA VAL A 101 -4.83 23.32 -18.39
C VAL A 101 -4.86 24.82 -18.13
N ALA A 102 -3.85 25.56 -18.60
CA ALA A 102 -3.97 27.00 -18.72
C ALA A 102 -4.99 27.28 -19.84
N LEU A 103 -5.96 28.14 -19.53
CA LEU A 103 -6.94 28.71 -20.46
C LEU A 103 -6.25 29.56 -21.53
#